data_AF-A0A820AHG3-F1
#
_entry.id   AF-A0A820AHG3-F1
#
_cell.length_a   1.000
_cell.length_b   1.000
_cell.length_c   1.000
_cell.angle_alpha   90.00
_cell.angle_beta   90.00
_cell.angle_gamma   90.00
#
_symmetry.space_group_name_H-M   'P 1'
#
loop_
_entity.id
_entity.type
_entity.pdbx_description
1 polymer ?
#
loop_
_entity_poly.entity_id
_entity_poly.type
_entity_poly.pdbx_seq_one_letter_code
_entity_poly.pdbx_strand_id
1 'polypeptide(L)'
;MISFHKKPNNKEHDNEIIDDVAYLQASSSKNQLTESNPKAITYNKVDSLNGYSTVKNNTFLYETPGYYFTVYGAQVGSASGNGQGELHLWLRENGADVPMSNSIQTVEPRSLSVPNYVSIIKAPVGHEVTVIIAAHTSNKCSSLGLVALDVRHEPLVPSIIRSEIQLSDIDNPVHNLALSSSKTQLGSSNSKAITYDQDQFTGIGIPTARSDGSVKFNESAIYFVIFIAQGGSADDTRASGEIYLGPQLNGKDIPNSNIIHSVRSGSDRGLICQSIVKVEANDKLQIAFSTTNENIGLIASAPKNEPSVTSLLLTIFELGTKENPVPYAQLSSSQSQWGCITPKKVDLSNNDGSHRIKNNDGVIEFEESGTYFMMGAGQIGSYDGKGIGDVHLWMRLNGKDIKDSNTVQTVDDDTTVLVCQVVTKIEAGDKLELIFSTDVAKGKLGFVTSQPGSKEKVPSMVFSAFKSSYTKTSKHYNKYNED
;
A
#
# COMPACT_ATOMS: atom_id res chain seq x y z
N MET A 1 -57.86 1.54 -33.49
CA MET A 1 -56.43 1.83 -33.28
C MET A 1 -56.02 1.18 -31.96
N ILE A 2 -55.31 0.06 -32.01
CA ILE A 2 -54.71 -0.55 -30.81
C ILE A 2 -53.22 -0.24 -30.90
N SER A 3 -52.74 0.67 -30.05
CA SER A 3 -51.34 1.08 -29.99
C SER A 3 -50.59 0.13 -29.06
N PHE A 4 -49.75 -0.75 -29.60
CA PHE A 4 -48.83 -1.56 -28.82
C PHE A 4 -47.66 -0.70 -28.34
N HIS A 5 -47.63 -0.36 -27.05
CA HIS A 5 -46.41 0.14 -26.41
C HIS A 5 -45.41 -1.01 -26.29
N LYS A 6 -44.43 -1.04 -27.19
CA LYS A 6 -43.25 -1.89 -27.06
C LYS A 6 -42.45 -1.37 -25.87
N LYS A 7 -42.40 -2.11 -24.77
CA LYS A 7 -41.47 -1.81 -23.67
C LYS A 7 -40.05 -1.81 -24.24
N PRO A 8 -39.17 -0.87 -23.84
CA PRO A 8 -37.77 -0.98 -24.18
C PRO A 8 -37.21 -2.26 -23.56
N ASN A 9 -36.54 -3.08 -24.37
CA ASN A 9 -35.73 -4.17 -23.86
C ASN A 9 -34.56 -3.53 -23.07
N ASN A 10 -34.60 -3.66 -21.74
CA ASN A 10 -33.38 -3.57 -20.94
C ASN A 10 -32.50 -4.73 -21.38
N LYS A 11 -31.56 -4.48 -22.29
CA LYS A 11 -30.44 -5.41 -22.48
C LYS A 11 -29.65 -5.33 -21.17
N GLU A 12 -29.65 -6.43 -20.43
CA GLU A 12 -28.70 -6.64 -19.33
C GLU A 12 -27.30 -6.33 -19.85
N HIS A 13 -26.56 -5.51 -19.12
CA HIS A 13 -25.14 -5.30 -19.38
C HIS A 13 -24.44 -6.62 -19.03
N ASP A 14 -24.02 -7.37 -20.05
CA ASP A 14 -23.18 -8.55 -19.84
C ASP A 14 -21.81 -8.05 -19.35
N ASN A 15 -21.63 -8.14 -18.03
CA ASN A 15 -20.38 -7.89 -17.34
C ASN A 15 -19.58 -9.20 -17.35
N GLU A 16 -18.45 -9.22 -18.06
CA GLU A 16 -17.54 -10.37 -18.10
C GLU A 16 -16.42 -10.17 -17.08
N ILE A 17 -16.17 -11.15 -16.21
CA ILE A 17 -14.98 -11.17 -15.35
C ILE A 17 -13.82 -11.73 -16.16
N ILE A 18 -12.74 -10.97 -16.27
CA ILE A 18 -11.50 -11.41 -16.86
C ILE A 18 -10.58 -11.93 -15.75
N ASP A 19 -10.37 -13.25 -15.75
CA ASP A 19 -9.41 -13.95 -14.89
C ASP A 19 -8.01 -14.01 -15.56
N ASP A 20 -6.96 -14.23 -14.76
CA ASP A 20 -5.55 -14.38 -15.19
C ASP A 20 -4.97 -13.17 -15.93
N VAL A 21 -5.20 -11.99 -15.36
CA VAL A 21 -4.71 -10.71 -15.87
C VAL A 21 -3.19 -10.56 -15.70
N ALA A 22 -2.60 -9.51 -16.28
CA ALA A 22 -1.16 -9.30 -16.14
C ALA A 22 -0.78 -8.97 -14.68
N TYR A 23 0.35 -9.53 -14.22
CA TYR A 23 0.83 -9.34 -12.85
C TYR A 23 2.36 -9.50 -12.77
N LEU A 24 2.96 -8.93 -11.72
CA LEU A 24 4.40 -8.97 -11.48
C LEU A 24 4.69 -9.11 -9.98
N GLN A 25 5.63 -9.99 -9.63
CA GLN A 25 6.34 -10.02 -8.36
C GLN A 25 7.84 -10.08 -8.67
N ALA A 26 8.57 -9.03 -8.32
CA ALA A 26 10.01 -8.94 -8.49
C ALA A 26 10.68 -8.45 -7.23
N SER A 27 11.90 -8.90 -6.99
CA SER A 27 12.64 -8.58 -5.78
C SER A 27 14.14 -8.42 -6.02
N SER A 28 14.83 -7.80 -5.07
CA SER A 28 16.28 -7.74 -5.08
C SER A 28 16.90 -8.22 -3.78
N SER A 29 17.68 -9.29 -3.85
CA SER A 29 18.41 -9.88 -2.72
C SER A 29 19.78 -9.24 -2.47
N LYS A 30 20.05 -8.08 -3.08
CA LYS A 30 21.36 -7.41 -3.03
C LYS A 30 21.22 -6.03 -2.42
N ASN A 31 22.23 -5.59 -1.67
CA ASN A 31 22.31 -4.19 -1.25
C ASN A 31 22.43 -3.28 -2.47
N GLN A 32 21.69 -2.17 -2.45
CA GLN A 32 21.68 -1.15 -3.50
C GLN A 32 21.96 0.19 -2.85
N LEU A 33 23.24 0.40 -2.55
CA LEU A 33 23.73 1.62 -1.91
C LEU A 33 23.76 2.75 -2.92
N THR A 34 23.35 3.92 -2.48
CA THR A 34 23.30 5.11 -3.32
C THR A 34 24.10 6.25 -2.71
N GLU A 35 24.46 7.20 -3.56
CA GLU A 35 25.10 8.45 -3.17
C GLU A 35 24.13 9.59 -3.54
N SER A 36 24.63 10.83 -3.62
CA SER A 36 23.81 11.99 -3.98
C SER A 36 23.25 11.95 -5.41
N ASN A 37 23.76 11.08 -6.28
CA ASN A 37 23.27 10.96 -7.65
C ASN A 37 22.15 9.91 -7.74
N PRO A 38 20.99 10.25 -8.34
CA PRO A 38 19.90 9.31 -8.57
C PRO A 38 20.35 8.07 -9.36
N LYS A 39 19.91 6.89 -8.93
CA LYS A 39 20.20 5.60 -9.58
C LYS A 39 18.94 4.78 -9.77
N ALA A 40 18.86 4.07 -10.90
CA ALA A 40 17.82 3.07 -11.11
C ALA A 40 18.03 1.89 -10.17
N ILE A 41 16.95 1.47 -9.50
CA ILE A 41 16.92 0.26 -8.72
C ILE A 41 16.89 -0.94 -9.66
N THR A 42 17.66 -1.96 -9.32
CA THR A 42 17.72 -3.23 -10.04
C THR A 42 17.01 -4.32 -9.27
N TYR A 43 16.29 -5.16 -9.99
CA TYR A 43 15.76 -6.42 -9.47
C TYR A 43 16.74 -7.51 -9.90
N ASN A 44 17.03 -8.51 -9.07
CA ASN A 44 17.85 -9.65 -9.48
C ASN A 44 17.09 -10.98 -9.44
N LYS A 45 15.80 -10.91 -9.11
CA LYS A 45 14.86 -12.03 -9.08
C LYS A 45 13.51 -11.59 -9.64
N VAL A 46 12.90 -12.51 -10.37
CA VAL A 46 11.51 -12.43 -10.81
C VAL A 46 10.83 -13.65 -10.19
N ASP A 47 9.95 -13.40 -9.22
CA ASP A 47 9.33 -14.46 -8.42
C ASP A 47 8.04 -14.95 -9.09
N SER A 48 7.31 -14.05 -9.75
CA SER A 48 6.16 -14.38 -10.59
C SER A 48 5.93 -13.29 -11.63
N LEU A 49 5.51 -13.65 -12.85
CA LEU A 49 5.25 -12.69 -13.92
C LEU A 49 4.22 -13.26 -14.90
N ASN A 50 3.31 -12.41 -15.39
CA ASN A 50 2.45 -12.66 -16.54
C ASN A 50 2.17 -11.32 -17.26
N GLY A 51 2.28 -11.28 -18.60
CA GLY A 51 2.05 -10.07 -19.39
C GLY A 51 3.18 -9.03 -19.36
N TYR A 52 4.42 -9.46 -19.09
CA TYR A 52 5.62 -8.62 -19.16
C TYR A 52 6.76 -9.34 -19.89
N SER A 53 7.63 -8.59 -20.52
CA SER A 53 8.96 -9.07 -20.93
C SER A 53 10.04 -8.54 -20.00
N THR A 54 11.04 -9.37 -19.73
CA THR A 54 12.20 -9.00 -18.92
C THR A 54 13.34 -8.52 -19.82
N VAL A 55 13.87 -7.34 -19.52
CA VAL A 55 15.04 -6.74 -20.20
C VAL A 55 16.27 -6.83 -19.27
N LYS A 56 17.44 -6.43 -19.75
CA LYS A 56 18.68 -6.39 -18.97
C LYS A 56 18.48 -5.69 -17.63
N ASN A 57 19.12 -6.20 -16.57
CA ASN A 57 18.99 -5.73 -15.18
C ASN A 57 17.56 -5.85 -14.58
N ASN A 58 16.72 -6.69 -15.18
CA ASN A 58 15.32 -6.90 -14.79
C ASN A 58 14.50 -5.61 -14.76
N THR A 59 14.74 -4.76 -15.76
CA THR A 59 13.71 -3.83 -16.23
C THR A 59 12.57 -4.63 -16.84
N PHE A 60 11.33 -4.23 -16.62
CA PHE A 60 10.13 -4.90 -17.14
C PHE A 60 9.43 -4.02 -18.16
N LEU A 61 9.08 -4.60 -19.31
CA LEU A 61 8.24 -3.95 -20.31
C LEU A 61 6.86 -4.57 -20.29
N TYR A 62 5.82 -3.75 -20.28
CA TYR A 62 4.44 -4.21 -20.33
C TYR A 62 4.14 -4.83 -21.71
N GLU A 63 3.63 -6.06 -21.75
CA GLU A 63 3.19 -6.71 -23.00
C GLU A 63 1.68 -6.58 -23.21
N THR A 64 0.94 -6.44 -22.12
CA THR A 64 -0.50 -6.18 -22.15
C THR A 64 -0.71 -4.69 -21.87
N PRO A 65 -1.48 -3.96 -22.71
CA PRO A 65 -1.81 -2.58 -22.39
C PRO A 65 -2.88 -2.55 -21.29
N GLY A 66 -2.75 -1.63 -20.34
CA GLY A 66 -3.67 -1.58 -19.22
C GLY A 66 -3.42 -0.49 -18.20
N TYR A 67 -4.24 -0.50 -17.16
CA TYR A 67 -4.01 0.22 -15.92
C TYR A 67 -3.51 -0.77 -14.87
N TYR A 68 -2.43 -0.41 -14.19
CA TYR A 68 -1.73 -1.29 -13.26
C TYR A 68 -1.66 -0.65 -11.89
N PHE A 69 -2.07 -1.39 -10.87
CA PHE A 69 -1.76 -1.06 -9.50
C PHE A 69 -0.36 -1.57 -9.19
N THR A 70 0.53 -0.66 -8.78
CA THR A 70 1.89 -0.99 -8.37
C THR A 70 2.08 -0.67 -6.90
N VAL A 71 2.79 -1.55 -6.20
CA VAL A 71 3.33 -1.29 -4.86
C VAL A 71 4.79 -1.68 -4.85
N TYR A 72 5.65 -0.84 -4.28
CA TYR A 72 6.97 -1.26 -3.86
C TYR A 72 7.20 -1.04 -2.37
N GLY A 73 7.85 -2.02 -1.73
CA GLY A 73 8.32 -1.95 -0.36
C GLY A 73 9.84 -1.99 -0.38
N ALA A 74 10.48 -0.91 0.06
CA ALA A 74 11.93 -0.74 -0.03
C ALA A 74 12.55 -0.86 1.36
N GLN A 75 13.42 -1.84 1.59
CA GLN A 75 14.12 -2.01 2.86
C GLN A 75 15.26 -1.00 2.94
N VAL A 76 14.98 0.18 3.47
CA VAL A 76 15.96 1.26 3.58
C VAL A 76 16.77 1.15 4.86
N GLY A 77 18.04 1.55 4.79
CA GLY A 77 18.92 1.59 5.96
C GLY A 77 20.35 1.95 5.61
N SER A 78 21.24 1.67 6.55
CA SER A 78 22.69 1.82 6.37
C SER A 78 23.41 0.48 6.46
N ALA A 79 24.12 0.07 5.41
CA ALA A 79 24.92 -1.16 5.43
C ALA A 79 26.06 -1.13 6.47
N SER A 80 26.52 0.06 6.86
CA SER A 80 27.54 0.24 7.92
C SER A 80 26.94 0.36 9.33
N GLY A 81 25.62 0.49 9.43
CA GLY A 81 24.92 0.88 10.66
C GLY A 81 25.13 2.34 11.12
N ASN A 82 26.02 3.13 10.53
CA ASN A 82 26.29 4.50 11.00
C ASN A 82 25.79 5.60 10.05
N GLY A 83 25.26 5.25 8.88
CA GLY A 83 24.72 6.21 7.93
C GLY A 83 23.44 6.84 8.46
N GLN A 84 23.31 8.15 8.24
CA GLN A 84 22.12 8.94 8.55
C GLN A 84 21.85 9.90 7.38
N GLY A 85 20.57 10.11 7.08
CA GLY A 85 20.15 11.03 6.02
C GLY A 85 18.75 10.72 5.52
N GLU A 86 18.42 11.24 4.36
CA GLU A 86 17.15 11.02 3.68
C GLU A 86 17.37 10.14 2.46
N LEU A 87 16.48 9.17 2.26
CA LEU A 87 16.39 8.43 1.02
C LEU A 87 15.12 8.83 0.30
N HIS A 88 15.30 9.21 -0.96
CA HIS A 88 14.23 9.63 -1.85
C HIS A 88 13.99 8.51 -2.86
N LEU A 89 12.73 8.11 -3.03
CA LEU A 89 12.33 7.07 -3.96
C LEU A 89 11.20 7.58 -4.86
N TRP A 90 11.33 7.42 -6.17
CA TRP A 90 10.31 7.85 -7.12
C TRP A 90 10.25 6.98 -8.38
N LEU A 91 9.24 7.21 -9.21
CA LEU A 91 9.04 6.48 -10.45
C LEU A 91 9.59 7.24 -11.67
N ARG A 92 10.13 6.49 -12.62
CA ARG A 92 10.37 6.93 -13.99
C ARG A 92 9.55 6.10 -14.96
N GLU A 93 8.94 6.78 -15.92
CA GLU A 93 8.28 6.19 -17.07
C GLU A 93 9.06 6.51 -18.34
N ASN A 94 9.50 5.49 -19.07
CA ASN A 94 10.32 5.61 -20.28
C ASN A 94 11.52 6.57 -20.12
N GLY A 95 12.16 6.53 -18.95
CA GLY A 95 13.32 7.37 -18.60
C GLY A 95 13.00 8.78 -18.10
N ALA A 96 11.73 9.20 -18.09
CA ALA A 96 11.31 10.50 -17.56
C ALA A 96 10.76 10.37 -16.14
N ASP A 97 11.08 11.35 -15.28
CA ASP A 97 10.58 11.42 -13.90
C ASP A 97 9.05 11.59 -13.88
N VAL A 98 8.36 10.73 -13.13
CA VAL A 98 6.90 10.82 -12.91
C VAL A 98 6.65 11.91 -11.86
N PRO A 99 5.90 12.98 -12.20
CA PRO A 99 5.56 14.02 -11.24
C PRO A 99 4.88 13.45 -9.99
N MET A 100 5.17 14.04 -8.83
CA MET A 100 4.51 13.68 -7.56
C MET A 100 4.69 12.22 -7.11
N SER A 101 5.64 11.49 -7.70
CA SER A 101 5.91 10.10 -7.34
C SER A 101 6.97 9.92 -6.27
N ASN A 102 7.54 11.02 -5.77
CA ASN A 102 8.62 10.96 -4.80
C ASN A 102 8.08 10.71 -3.39
N SER A 103 8.82 9.90 -2.62
CA SER A 103 8.63 9.70 -1.19
C SER A 103 9.97 9.83 -0.47
N ILE A 104 9.92 10.39 0.74
CA ILE A 104 11.11 10.63 1.56
C ILE A 104 11.06 9.74 2.78
N GLN A 105 12.18 9.11 3.08
CA GLN A 105 12.38 8.37 4.32
C GLN A 105 13.62 8.87 5.03
N THR A 106 13.44 9.43 6.22
CA THR A 106 14.53 9.71 7.15
C THR A 106 15.07 8.37 7.69
N VAL A 107 16.38 8.17 7.55
CA VAL A 107 17.11 7.01 8.07
C VAL A 107 18.02 7.47 9.20
N GLU A 108 17.80 6.93 10.38
CA GLU A 108 18.63 7.14 11.56
C GLU A 108 19.75 6.07 11.65
N PRO A 109 20.84 6.34 12.38
CA PRO A 109 21.89 5.35 12.60
C PRO A 109 21.33 4.05 13.19
N ARG A 110 21.72 2.91 12.61
CA ARG A 110 21.31 1.55 12.99
C ARG A 110 19.81 1.29 12.89
N SER A 111 19.08 2.11 12.15
CA SER A 111 17.66 1.89 11.90
C SER A 111 17.43 1.32 10.51
N LEU A 112 16.46 0.40 10.46
CA LEU A 112 15.86 -0.14 9.25
C LEU A 112 14.43 0.38 9.15
N SER A 113 13.99 0.70 7.95
CA SER A 113 12.61 1.10 7.66
C SER A 113 12.16 0.52 6.33
N VAL A 114 10.85 0.35 6.16
CA VAL A 114 10.25 -0.13 4.92
C VAL A 114 9.23 0.89 4.42
N PRO A 115 9.67 2.03 3.83
CA PRO A 115 8.76 2.90 3.12
C PRO A 115 8.10 2.12 1.99
N ASN A 116 6.79 2.26 1.91
CA ASN A 116 6.01 1.76 0.81
C ASN A 116 5.63 2.91 -0.11
N TYR A 117 5.42 2.61 -1.38
CA TYR A 117 4.82 3.51 -2.35
C TYR A 117 3.80 2.74 -3.18
N VAL A 118 2.78 3.44 -3.65
CA VAL A 118 1.63 2.91 -4.39
C VAL A 118 1.41 3.83 -5.59
N SER A 119 1.03 3.30 -6.75
CA SER A 119 0.52 4.13 -7.83
C SER A 119 -0.41 3.34 -8.76
N ILE A 120 -1.20 4.07 -9.55
CA ILE A 120 -1.84 3.54 -10.76
C ILE A 120 -1.02 4.00 -11.96
N ILE A 121 -0.49 3.05 -12.72
CA ILE A 121 0.26 3.29 -13.95
C ILE A 121 -0.64 3.01 -15.14
N LYS A 122 -0.69 3.93 -16.10
CA LYS A 122 -1.24 3.66 -17.44
C LYS A 122 -0.10 3.18 -18.33
N ALA A 123 -0.13 1.91 -18.73
CA ALA A 123 0.95 1.32 -19.51
C ALA A 123 0.45 0.83 -20.88
N PRO A 124 0.88 1.46 -21.98
CA PRO A 124 0.85 0.86 -23.32
C PRO A 124 1.83 -0.32 -23.45
N VAL A 125 1.71 -1.07 -24.55
CA VAL A 125 2.70 -2.12 -24.88
C VAL A 125 4.09 -1.50 -25.07
N GLY A 126 5.11 -2.13 -24.47
CA GLY A 126 6.50 -1.69 -24.50
C GLY A 126 6.81 -0.55 -23.54
N HIS A 127 5.85 -0.10 -22.73
CA HIS A 127 6.08 0.91 -21.70
C HIS A 127 7.08 0.39 -20.66
N GLU A 128 7.93 1.26 -20.15
CA GLU A 128 8.90 0.95 -19.10
C GLU A 128 8.62 1.76 -17.85
N VAL A 129 8.58 1.09 -16.70
CA VAL A 129 8.52 1.74 -15.39
C VAL A 129 9.69 1.29 -14.53
N THR A 130 10.45 2.25 -14.02
CA THR A 130 11.62 2.05 -13.18
C THR A 130 11.49 2.82 -11.86
N VAL A 131 11.89 2.21 -10.75
CA VAL A 131 12.02 2.91 -9.47
C VAL A 131 13.42 3.50 -9.35
N ILE A 132 13.51 4.76 -8.94
CA ILE A 132 14.75 5.50 -8.76
C ILE A 132 14.99 5.75 -7.27
N ILE A 133 16.26 5.75 -6.87
CA ILE A 133 16.69 6.08 -5.50
C ILE A 133 17.80 7.14 -5.50
N ALA A 134 17.72 8.09 -4.58
CA ALA A 134 18.78 9.06 -4.27
C ALA A 134 18.97 9.18 -2.75
N ALA A 135 20.20 9.45 -2.29
CA ALA A 135 20.49 9.75 -0.89
C ALA A 135 20.90 11.20 -0.69
N HIS A 136 20.25 11.86 0.26
CA HIS A 136 20.63 13.19 0.75
C HIS A 136 21.22 13.03 2.15
N THR A 137 22.53 13.30 2.27
CA THR A 137 23.26 13.04 3.51
C THR A 137 23.94 14.30 4.01
N SER A 138 23.90 14.49 5.33
CA SER A 138 24.62 15.59 6.00
C SER A 138 26.12 15.32 6.11
N ASN A 139 26.54 14.05 6.06
CA ASN A 139 27.92 13.57 6.07
C ASN A 139 28.09 12.59 4.91
N LYS A 140 29.26 12.53 4.24
CA LYS A 140 29.59 11.62 3.10
C LYS A 140 29.49 10.12 3.46
N CYS A 141 28.34 9.63 3.90
CA CYS A 141 28.08 8.23 4.21
C CYS A 141 27.64 7.53 2.93
N SER A 142 28.60 6.95 2.21
CA SER A 142 28.37 6.07 1.05
C SER A 142 27.70 4.73 1.40
N SER A 143 27.07 4.62 2.59
CA SER A 143 26.50 3.39 3.12
C SER A 143 24.98 3.38 3.19
N LEU A 144 24.31 4.47 2.81
CA LEU A 144 22.84 4.53 2.74
C LEU A 144 22.32 3.92 1.44
N GLY A 145 21.14 3.32 1.52
CA GLY A 145 20.40 2.84 0.37
C GLY A 145 19.46 1.71 0.77
N LEU A 146 19.28 0.76 -0.15
CA LEU A 146 18.49 -0.43 0.09
C LEU A 146 19.37 -1.56 0.61
N VAL A 147 18.91 -2.26 1.64
CA VAL A 147 19.70 -3.28 2.33
C VAL A 147 18.95 -4.60 2.32
N ALA A 148 19.59 -5.67 1.83
CA ALA A 148 19.10 -7.03 1.96
C ALA A 148 19.73 -7.68 3.21
N LEU A 149 18.95 -8.47 3.94
CA LEU A 149 19.38 -9.10 5.19
C LEU A 149 19.18 -10.61 5.14
N ASP A 150 20.22 -11.34 5.52
CA ASP A 150 20.15 -12.79 5.77
C ASP A 150 20.02 -13.00 7.28
N VAL A 151 18.79 -13.28 7.72
CA VAL A 151 18.45 -13.46 9.13
C VAL A 151 18.30 -14.95 9.41
N ARG A 152 18.98 -15.43 10.44
CA ARG A 152 19.01 -16.86 10.76
C ARG A 152 17.61 -17.36 11.09
N HIS A 153 17.20 -18.45 10.45
CA HIS A 153 15.88 -19.11 10.64
C HIS A 153 14.68 -18.36 10.08
N GLU A 154 14.91 -17.38 9.20
CA GLU A 154 13.87 -16.63 8.52
C GLU A 154 14.11 -16.63 7.00
N PRO A 155 13.10 -16.38 6.17
CA PRO A 155 13.33 -16.06 4.77
C PRO A 155 14.19 -14.79 4.64
N LEU A 156 15.01 -14.74 3.60
CA LEU A 156 15.78 -13.55 3.24
C LEU A 156 14.88 -12.32 3.21
N VAL A 157 15.37 -11.22 3.80
CA VAL A 157 14.80 -9.88 3.64
C VAL A 157 15.36 -9.26 2.36
N PRO A 158 14.56 -9.15 1.28
CA PRO A 158 15.01 -8.44 0.08
C PRO A 158 15.18 -6.96 0.36
N SER A 159 16.11 -6.33 -0.36
CA SER A 159 16.32 -4.89 -0.34
C SER A 159 15.13 -4.10 -0.92
N ILE A 160 14.37 -4.72 -1.83
CA ILE A 160 13.14 -4.17 -2.39
C ILE A 160 12.25 -5.30 -2.91
N ILE A 161 10.94 -5.12 -2.77
CA ILE A 161 9.89 -5.92 -3.38
C ILE A 161 9.06 -4.99 -4.26
N ARG A 162 8.73 -5.41 -5.49
CA ARG A 162 7.78 -4.76 -6.39
C ARG A 162 6.68 -5.76 -6.73
N SER A 163 5.44 -5.37 -6.47
CA SER A 163 4.23 -6.15 -6.69
C SER A 163 3.28 -5.35 -7.58
N GLU A 164 2.83 -5.94 -8.68
CA GLU A 164 1.89 -5.29 -9.60
C GLU A 164 0.79 -6.23 -10.04
N ILE A 165 -0.39 -5.66 -10.29
CA ILE A 165 -1.54 -6.32 -10.89
C ILE A 165 -2.23 -5.38 -11.86
N GLN A 166 -2.76 -5.94 -12.94
CA GLN A 166 -3.60 -5.19 -13.86
C GLN A 166 -5.00 -4.99 -13.26
N LEU A 167 -5.46 -3.75 -13.27
CA LEU A 167 -6.78 -3.32 -12.80
C LEU A 167 -7.81 -3.27 -13.92
N SER A 168 -7.39 -2.93 -15.14
CA SER A 168 -8.29 -2.84 -16.30
C SER A 168 -7.53 -2.78 -17.62
N ASP A 169 -8.27 -2.98 -18.71
CA ASP A 169 -7.84 -2.71 -20.08
C ASP A 169 -7.60 -1.20 -20.28
N ILE A 170 -6.62 -0.83 -21.12
CA ILE A 170 -6.29 0.56 -21.42
C ILE A 170 -7.47 1.32 -22.03
N ASP A 171 -8.33 0.61 -22.77
CA ASP A 171 -9.50 1.17 -23.45
C ASP A 171 -10.75 1.16 -22.56
N ASN A 172 -10.71 0.51 -21.39
CA ASN A 172 -11.81 0.48 -20.43
C ASN A 172 -11.35 0.81 -19.00
N PRO A 173 -10.94 2.07 -18.73
CA PRO A 173 -10.44 2.55 -17.43
C PRO A 173 -11.52 2.64 -16.34
N VAL A 174 -12.50 1.74 -16.31
CA VAL A 174 -13.63 1.87 -15.38
C VAL A 174 -13.21 1.56 -13.94
N HIS A 175 -13.83 2.28 -12.99
CA HIS A 175 -13.80 2.05 -11.54
C HIS A 175 -12.44 2.09 -10.84
N ASN A 176 -11.46 2.88 -11.34
CA ASN A 176 -10.23 3.18 -10.60
C ASN A 176 -10.06 4.70 -10.40
N LEU A 177 -9.46 5.11 -9.30
CA LEU A 177 -9.24 6.49 -8.91
C LEU A 177 -7.88 6.61 -8.22
N ALA A 178 -7.09 7.59 -8.62
CA ALA A 178 -5.92 8.03 -7.87
C ALA A 178 -5.95 9.55 -7.67
N LEU A 179 -5.82 9.98 -6.42
CA LEU A 179 -5.86 11.38 -6.01
C LEU A 179 -4.62 11.71 -5.19
N SER A 180 -4.07 12.91 -5.34
CA SER A 180 -2.95 13.34 -4.51
C SER A 180 -3.12 14.76 -3.98
N SER A 181 -2.30 15.09 -2.98
CA SER A 181 -2.25 16.42 -2.39
C SER A 181 -0.83 16.97 -2.40
N SER A 182 -0.61 18.01 -3.20
CA SER A 182 0.68 18.70 -3.29
C SER A 182 0.93 19.67 -2.13
N LYS A 183 0.04 19.70 -1.13
CA LYS A 183 0.04 20.68 -0.05
C LYS A 183 0.32 20.03 1.29
N THR A 184 1.17 20.66 2.09
CA THR A 184 1.33 20.32 3.50
C THR A 184 0.02 20.55 4.25
N GLN A 185 -0.42 19.52 4.99
CA GLN A 185 -1.64 19.49 5.77
C GLN A 185 -1.27 19.22 7.23
N LEU A 186 -1.07 20.28 8.00
CA LEU A 186 -0.78 20.20 9.44
C LEU A 186 -2.01 19.79 10.24
N GLY A 187 -1.83 18.99 11.27
CA GLY A 187 -2.95 18.41 12.02
C GLY A 187 -3.48 19.31 13.14
N SER A 188 -4.48 18.78 13.83
CA SER A 188 -4.98 19.29 15.11
C SER A 188 -5.46 18.11 15.95
N SER A 189 -5.78 18.33 17.22
CA SER A 189 -6.37 17.28 18.08
C SER A 189 -7.70 16.75 17.54
N ASN A 190 -8.41 17.57 16.75
CA ASN A 190 -9.64 17.18 16.07
C ASN A 190 -9.33 16.56 14.72
N SER A 191 -10.03 15.47 14.39
CA SER A 191 -9.94 14.83 13.08
C SER A 191 -10.45 15.76 11.99
N LYS A 192 -9.73 15.85 10.87
CA LYS A 192 -10.14 16.59 9.68
C LYS A 192 -9.93 15.77 8.43
N ALA A 193 -10.80 15.98 7.44
CA ALA A 193 -10.65 15.39 6.12
C ALA A 193 -9.43 15.96 5.39
N ILE A 194 -8.78 15.09 4.63
CA ILE A 194 -7.67 15.42 3.75
C ILE A 194 -8.22 16.01 2.46
N THR A 195 -7.55 17.05 1.97
CA THR A 195 -7.89 17.70 0.70
C THR A 195 -6.94 17.27 -0.39
N TYR A 196 -7.49 17.10 -1.60
CA TYR A 196 -6.78 16.74 -2.81
C TYR A 196 -6.84 17.91 -3.78
N ASP A 197 -5.73 18.19 -4.45
CA ASP A 197 -5.64 19.25 -5.44
C ASP A 197 -5.16 18.73 -6.80
N GLN A 198 -4.98 17.42 -6.93
CA GLN A 198 -4.51 16.76 -8.14
C GLN A 198 -5.25 15.44 -8.35
N ASP A 199 -5.77 15.27 -9.56
CA ASP A 199 -6.31 14.00 -10.06
C ASP A 199 -5.18 13.28 -10.80
N GLN A 200 -4.51 12.33 -10.12
CA GLN A 200 -3.45 11.53 -10.73
C GLN A 200 -4.03 10.59 -11.79
N PHE A 201 -5.22 10.04 -11.49
CA PHE A 201 -5.99 9.24 -12.43
C PHE A 201 -7.47 9.27 -12.06
N THR A 202 -8.33 9.48 -13.05
CA THR A 202 -9.78 9.27 -12.90
C THR A 202 -10.29 8.30 -13.94
N GLY A 203 -10.58 7.09 -13.48
CA GLY A 203 -11.32 6.10 -14.24
C GLY A 203 -12.80 6.43 -14.32
N ILE A 204 -13.50 5.79 -15.23
CA ILE A 204 -14.93 6.00 -15.43
C ILE A 204 -15.70 5.30 -14.29
N GLY A 205 -16.47 6.02 -13.48
CA GLY A 205 -17.42 5.42 -12.51
C GLY A 205 -17.24 5.86 -11.06
N ILE A 206 -16.02 6.20 -10.64
CA ILE A 206 -15.75 6.85 -9.34
C ILE A 206 -15.58 8.35 -9.62
N PRO A 207 -16.53 9.22 -9.24
CA PRO A 207 -16.39 10.65 -9.49
C PRO A 207 -15.28 11.25 -8.64
N THR A 208 -14.70 12.32 -9.17
CA THR A 208 -13.62 13.13 -8.59
C THR A 208 -13.87 13.52 -7.13
N ALA A 209 -12.79 13.69 -6.36
CA ALA A 209 -12.87 14.25 -5.02
C ALA A 209 -13.55 15.63 -5.06
N ARG A 210 -14.43 15.85 -4.08
CA ARG A 210 -15.12 17.12 -3.92
C ARG A 210 -14.27 18.10 -3.12
N SER A 211 -14.66 19.37 -3.12
CA SER A 211 -14.03 20.41 -2.30
C SER A 211 -14.04 20.11 -0.80
N ASP A 212 -14.87 19.17 -0.34
CA ASP A 212 -14.92 18.68 1.05
C ASP A 212 -13.92 17.53 1.34
N GLY A 213 -13.09 17.12 0.37
CA GLY A 213 -12.10 16.06 0.52
C GLY A 213 -12.69 14.64 0.41
N SER A 214 -13.98 14.50 0.09
CA SER A 214 -14.65 13.20 -0.03
C SER A 214 -14.73 12.70 -1.47
N VAL A 215 -14.64 11.37 -1.61
CA VAL A 215 -14.98 10.60 -2.82
C VAL A 215 -16.39 10.06 -2.63
N LYS A 216 -17.31 10.38 -3.54
CA LYS A 216 -18.69 9.92 -3.49
C LYS A 216 -18.89 8.77 -4.46
N PHE A 217 -19.36 7.60 -4.04
CA PHE A 217 -19.59 6.49 -4.98
C PHE A 217 -20.89 6.67 -5.76
N ASN A 218 -20.86 6.38 -7.05
CA ASN A 218 -22.07 6.41 -7.89
C ASN A 218 -22.85 5.09 -7.82
N GLU A 219 -22.15 3.99 -7.55
CA GLU A 219 -22.67 2.63 -7.61
C GLU A 219 -22.29 1.86 -6.35
N SER A 220 -23.09 0.85 -6.02
CA SER A 220 -22.84 -0.03 -4.88
C SER A 220 -21.86 -1.13 -5.30
N ALA A 221 -20.67 -1.17 -4.70
CA ALA A 221 -19.67 -2.20 -4.99
C ALA A 221 -18.76 -2.48 -3.79
N ILE A 222 -17.77 -3.34 -4.00
CA ILE A 222 -16.66 -3.57 -3.08
C ILE A 222 -15.43 -2.85 -3.64
N TYR A 223 -14.75 -2.05 -2.83
CA TYR A 223 -13.56 -1.30 -3.25
C TYR A 223 -12.36 -1.65 -2.38
N PHE A 224 -11.19 -1.81 -3.00
CA PHE A 224 -9.92 -1.70 -2.30
C PHE A 224 -9.55 -0.22 -2.22
N VAL A 225 -9.22 0.22 -1.01
CA VAL A 225 -8.78 1.57 -0.69
C VAL A 225 -7.41 1.45 -0.07
N ILE A 226 -6.45 2.15 -0.64
CA ILE A 226 -5.10 2.22 -0.10
C ILE A 226 -4.58 3.62 -0.28
N PHE A 227 -3.88 4.13 0.72
CA PHE A 227 -3.24 5.42 0.61
C PHE A 227 -1.90 5.42 1.31
N ILE A 228 -1.04 6.30 0.81
CA ILE A 228 0.28 6.54 1.37
C ILE A 228 0.40 8.01 1.68
N ALA A 229 0.85 8.32 2.89
CA ALA A 229 1.02 9.69 3.36
C ALA A 229 2.46 9.93 3.80
N GLN A 230 2.96 11.13 3.58
CA GLN A 230 4.27 11.55 4.07
C GLN A 230 4.06 12.20 5.45
N GLY A 231 4.26 11.44 6.52
CA GLY A 231 4.12 11.94 7.90
C GLY A 231 5.39 12.64 8.36
N GLY A 232 5.27 13.81 8.95
CA GLY A 232 6.43 14.59 9.40
C GLY A 232 6.07 15.86 10.16
N SER A 233 7.06 16.73 10.39
CA SER A 233 6.85 18.07 10.98
C SER A 233 6.88 19.17 9.93
N ALA A 234 6.17 20.27 10.18
CA ALA A 234 6.36 21.50 9.42
C ALA A 234 7.84 21.93 9.47
N ASP A 235 8.33 22.46 8.35
CA ASP A 235 9.71 22.92 8.19
C ASP A 235 10.21 23.72 9.40
N ASP A 236 11.46 23.44 9.81
CA ASP A 236 12.22 24.03 10.93
C ASP A 236 11.72 23.77 12.36
N THR A 237 10.55 23.18 12.57
CA THR A 237 10.01 23.01 13.94
C THR A 237 10.61 21.84 14.71
N ARG A 238 11.10 20.80 14.01
CA ARG A 238 11.52 19.51 14.58
C ARG A 238 10.49 18.94 15.57
N ALA A 239 9.22 19.21 15.31
CA ALA A 239 8.14 18.82 16.21
C ALA A 239 8.05 17.29 16.35
N SER A 240 7.58 16.85 17.50
CA SER A 240 7.33 15.44 17.79
C SER A 240 5.89 15.26 18.27
N GLY A 241 5.36 14.06 18.06
CA GLY A 241 4.00 13.70 18.44
C GLY A 241 3.51 12.49 17.66
N GLU A 242 2.20 12.33 17.60
CA GLU A 242 1.55 11.21 16.93
C GLU A 242 0.59 11.73 15.86
N ILE A 243 0.56 11.04 14.73
CA ILE A 243 -0.43 11.20 13.66
C ILE A 243 -1.36 10.00 13.75
N TYR A 244 -2.65 10.26 13.93
CA TYR A 244 -3.71 9.26 13.75
C TYR A 244 -4.34 9.48 12.38
N LEU A 245 -4.40 8.44 11.56
CA LEU A 245 -4.79 8.52 10.16
C LEU A 245 -5.63 7.30 9.79
N GLY A 246 -6.71 7.51 9.03
CA GLY A 246 -7.52 6.41 8.53
C GLY A 246 -8.69 6.83 7.65
N PRO A 247 -9.32 5.85 6.99
CA PRO A 247 -10.48 6.09 6.14
C PRO A 247 -11.77 6.20 6.95
N GLN A 248 -12.65 7.09 6.51
CA GLN A 248 -13.99 7.29 7.07
C GLN A 248 -15.04 7.10 5.98
N LEU A 249 -16.08 6.32 6.28
CA LEU A 249 -17.25 6.15 5.43
C LEU A 249 -18.44 6.89 6.05
N ASN A 250 -19.04 7.81 5.29
CA ASN A 250 -20.15 8.66 5.72
C ASN A 250 -19.88 9.39 7.05
N GLY A 251 -18.64 9.87 7.22
CA GLY A 251 -18.19 10.61 8.41
C GLY A 251 -17.91 9.75 9.65
N LYS A 252 -17.89 8.42 9.52
CA LYS A 252 -17.51 7.49 10.59
C LYS A 252 -16.24 6.75 10.24
N ASP A 253 -15.35 6.56 11.20
CA ASP A 253 -14.16 5.72 11.03
C ASP A 253 -14.56 4.33 10.56
N ILE A 254 -13.85 3.81 9.55
CA ILE A 254 -13.99 2.40 9.18
C ILE A 254 -13.27 1.57 10.25
N PRO A 255 -13.96 0.63 10.93
CA PRO A 255 -13.36 -0.15 12.00
C PRO A 255 -12.10 -0.88 11.54
N ASN A 256 -11.11 -1.01 12.44
CA ASN A 256 -9.89 -1.77 12.21
C ASN A 256 -9.13 -1.40 10.92
N SER A 257 -9.16 -0.12 10.52
CA SER A 257 -8.44 0.36 9.33
C SER A 257 -7.50 1.54 9.60
N ASN A 258 -7.60 2.14 10.78
CA ASN A 258 -6.78 3.29 11.15
C ASN A 258 -5.34 2.87 11.48
N ILE A 259 -4.43 3.85 11.51
CA ILE A 259 -3.04 3.70 11.95
C ILE A 259 -2.66 4.84 12.90
N ILE A 260 -1.60 4.62 13.67
CA ILE A 260 -0.87 5.66 14.42
C ILE A 260 0.58 5.63 13.99
N HIS A 261 1.13 6.81 13.82
CA HIS A 261 2.54 7.02 13.56
C HIS A 261 3.16 8.02 14.51
N SER A 262 4.31 7.70 15.09
CA SER A 262 5.09 8.64 15.89
C SER A 262 6.06 9.42 15.01
N VAL A 263 5.97 10.75 15.03
CA VAL A 263 6.95 11.67 14.43
C VAL A 263 7.97 12.02 15.51
N ARG A 264 9.26 11.83 15.24
CA ARG A 264 10.35 12.11 16.20
C ARG A 264 11.32 13.12 15.63
N SER A 265 11.53 14.22 16.35
CA SER A 265 12.46 15.30 15.97
C SER A 265 12.27 15.81 14.54
N GLY A 266 11.03 15.78 14.04
CA GLY A 266 10.68 16.15 12.68
C GLY A 266 11.01 15.13 11.58
N SER A 267 11.26 13.87 11.93
CA SER A 267 11.51 12.81 10.95
C SER A 267 10.37 12.64 9.94
N ASP A 268 10.72 12.55 8.67
CA ASP A 268 9.80 12.25 7.58
C ASP A 268 9.74 10.74 7.32
N ARG A 269 8.53 10.16 7.34
CA ARG A 269 8.29 8.74 7.07
C ARG A 269 7.06 8.49 6.19
N GLY A 270 7.19 7.50 5.31
CA GLY A 270 6.06 7.00 4.53
C GLY A 270 5.10 6.18 5.39
N LEU A 271 3.82 6.57 5.40
CA LEU A 271 2.75 5.90 6.13
C LEU A 271 1.83 5.21 5.14
N ILE A 272 1.51 3.95 5.37
CA ILE A 272 0.63 3.17 4.50
C ILE A 272 -0.55 2.64 5.29
N CYS A 273 -1.73 2.73 4.69
CA CYS A 273 -2.97 2.21 5.25
C CYS A 273 -3.82 1.65 4.11
N GLN A 274 -4.50 0.55 4.39
CA GLN A 274 -5.26 -0.24 3.43
C GLN A 274 -6.59 -0.69 4.05
N SER A 275 -7.62 -0.79 3.22
CA SER A 275 -8.93 -1.30 3.62
C SER A 275 -9.69 -1.83 2.41
N ILE A 276 -10.46 -2.90 2.58
CA ILE A 276 -11.52 -3.27 1.65
C ILE A 276 -12.85 -2.80 2.24
N VAL A 277 -13.57 -1.99 1.48
CA VAL A 277 -14.82 -1.36 1.92
C VAL A 277 -15.97 -1.75 1.01
N LYS A 278 -17.11 -2.08 1.64
CA LYS A 278 -18.39 -2.24 0.95
C LYS A 278 -19.13 -0.92 1.01
N VAL A 279 -19.47 -0.36 -0.15
CA VAL A 279 -20.12 0.97 -0.24
C VAL A 279 -21.47 0.86 -0.92
N GLU A 280 -22.43 1.67 -0.50
CA GLU A 280 -23.66 1.92 -1.24
C GLU A 280 -23.50 3.10 -2.21
N ALA A 281 -24.32 3.11 -3.27
CA ALA A 281 -24.46 4.29 -4.11
C ALA A 281 -24.79 5.52 -3.25
N ASN A 282 -24.04 6.60 -3.49
CA ASN A 282 -24.02 7.86 -2.75
C ASN A 282 -23.27 7.89 -1.43
N ASP A 283 -22.69 6.78 -0.98
CA ASP A 283 -21.76 6.81 0.16
C ASP A 283 -20.58 7.73 -0.14
N LYS A 284 -20.04 8.34 0.92
CA LYS A 284 -18.88 9.20 0.88
C LYS A 284 -17.72 8.58 1.65
N LEU A 285 -16.62 8.30 0.98
CA LEU A 285 -15.36 7.97 1.62
C LEU A 285 -14.50 9.22 1.72
N GLN A 286 -13.84 9.41 2.85
CA GLN A 286 -12.79 10.42 3.03
C GLN A 286 -11.63 9.81 3.80
N ILE A 287 -10.43 10.32 3.59
CA ILE A 287 -9.31 10.03 4.49
C ILE A 287 -9.24 11.16 5.50
N ALA A 288 -9.16 10.83 6.78
CA ALA A 288 -9.14 11.81 7.85
C ALA A 288 -7.94 11.57 8.76
N PHE A 289 -7.43 12.66 9.34
CA PHE A 289 -6.32 12.58 10.28
C PHE A 289 -6.44 13.60 11.40
N SER A 290 -5.76 13.30 12.50
CA SER A 290 -5.58 14.18 13.66
C SER A 290 -4.19 13.99 14.23
N THR A 291 -3.72 14.96 15.00
CA THR A 291 -2.37 14.95 15.56
C THR A 291 -2.37 15.36 17.03
N THR A 292 -1.35 14.95 17.77
CA THR A 292 -1.13 15.42 19.15
C THR A 292 -0.35 16.73 19.22
N ASN A 293 0.19 17.18 18.09
CA ASN A 293 0.94 18.43 17.94
C ASN A 293 0.50 19.14 16.64
N GLU A 294 0.23 20.44 16.69
CA GLU A 294 -0.22 21.22 15.52
C GLU A 294 0.89 21.47 14.49
N ASN A 295 2.15 21.27 14.88
CA ASN A 295 3.31 21.41 14.00
C ASN A 295 3.70 20.10 13.30
N ILE A 296 2.93 19.02 13.49
CA ILE A 296 3.08 17.77 12.72
C ILE A 296 1.87 17.55 11.84
N GLY A 297 2.03 16.77 10.79
CA GLY A 297 0.95 16.42 9.88
C GLY A 297 1.46 15.69 8.65
N LEU A 298 0.77 15.90 7.54
CA LEU A 298 1.13 15.31 6.26
C LEU A 298 1.91 16.35 5.44
N ILE A 299 3.14 16.05 5.06
CA ILE A 299 4.10 17.01 4.53
C ILE A 299 4.25 16.83 3.03
N ALA A 300 4.06 17.92 2.27
CA ALA A 300 4.45 17.96 0.87
C ALA A 300 5.76 18.75 0.74
N SER A 301 6.62 18.35 -0.19
CA SER A 301 7.88 19.05 -0.44
C SER A 301 8.22 19.06 -1.93
N ALA A 302 9.12 19.94 -2.32
CA ALA A 302 9.60 20.06 -3.70
C ALA A 302 11.14 20.03 -3.74
N PRO A 303 11.75 18.85 -3.59
CA PRO A 303 13.20 18.73 -3.63
C PRO A 303 13.76 19.22 -4.98
N LYS A 304 14.98 19.77 -4.95
CA LYS A 304 15.59 20.33 -6.15
C LYS A 304 16.04 19.20 -7.10
N ASN A 305 15.66 19.32 -8.37
CA ASN A 305 16.01 18.36 -9.45
C ASN A 305 15.40 16.96 -9.28
N GLU A 306 14.31 16.85 -8.53
CA GLU A 306 13.57 15.61 -8.32
C GLU A 306 12.07 15.90 -8.42
N PRO A 307 11.21 14.89 -8.62
CA PRO A 307 9.78 15.09 -8.50
C PRO A 307 9.40 15.56 -7.10
N SER A 308 8.33 16.34 -7.02
CA SER A 308 7.71 16.73 -5.75
C SER A 308 7.25 15.51 -4.95
N VAL A 309 7.23 15.68 -3.64
CA VAL A 309 6.67 14.73 -2.67
C VAL A 309 5.25 15.18 -2.36
N THR A 310 4.30 14.27 -2.52
CA THR A 310 2.90 14.50 -2.16
C THR A 310 2.69 14.26 -0.67
N SER A 311 1.85 15.07 -0.01
CA SER A 311 1.52 14.80 1.40
C SER A 311 0.71 13.52 1.56
N LEU A 312 -0.11 13.20 0.55
CA LEU A 312 -0.87 11.95 0.48
C LEU A 312 -1.14 11.56 -0.98
N LEU A 313 -1.11 10.27 -1.26
CA LEU A 313 -1.60 9.64 -2.49
C LEU A 313 -2.65 8.60 -2.11
N LEU A 314 -3.88 8.78 -2.57
CA LEU A 314 -5.01 7.86 -2.40
C LEU A 314 -5.23 7.09 -3.69
N THR A 315 -5.38 5.78 -3.57
CA THR A 315 -5.76 4.87 -4.66
C THR A 315 -6.99 4.08 -4.26
N ILE A 316 -7.98 4.04 -5.15
CA ILE A 316 -9.23 3.28 -4.98
C ILE A 316 -9.50 2.53 -6.27
N PHE A 317 -9.84 1.24 -6.16
CA PHE A 317 -10.36 0.48 -7.31
C PHE A 317 -11.38 -0.57 -6.89
N GLU A 318 -12.24 -0.92 -7.81
CA GLU A 318 -13.33 -1.87 -7.60
C GLU A 318 -12.84 -3.33 -7.60
N LEU A 319 -13.35 -4.11 -6.66
CA LEU A 319 -13.16 -5.57 -6.52
C LEU A 319 -14.42 -6.35 -6.94
N GLY A 320 -15.29 -5.72 -7.73
CA GLY A 320 -16.55 -6.23 -8.22
C GLY A 320 -17.79 -5.68 -7.50
N THR A 321 -18.93 -5.92 -8.12
CA THR A 321 -20.26 -5.57 -7.62
C THR A 321 -20.61 -6.33 -6.34
N LYS A 322 -21.68 -5.94 -5.65
CA LYS A 322 -22.12 -6.67 -4.44
C LYS A 322 -22.66 -8.06 -4.75
N GLU A 323 -23.24 -8.21 -5.93
CA GLU A 323 -23.85 -9.44 -6.42
C GLU A 323 -22.80 -10.41 -6.94
N ASN A 324 -21.69 -9.88 -7.46
CA ASN A 324 -20.60 -10.67 -8.04
C ASN A 324 -19.21 -10.07 -7.69
N PRO A 325 -18.80 -10.12 -6.42
CA PRO A 325 -17.47 -9.68 -6.02
C PRO A 325 -16.42 -10.74 -6.40
N VAL A 326 -15.19 -10.30 -6.67
CA VAL A 326 -14.04 -11.20 -6.77
C VAL A 326 -13.74 -11.79 -5.39
N PRO A 327 -13.06 -12.94 -5.27
CA PRO A 327 -12.59 -13.42 -3.98
C PRO A 327 -11.75 -12.37 -3.25
N TYR A 328 -12.08 -12.06 -2.00
CA TYR A 328 -11.37 -11.08 -1.18
C TYR A 328 -11.43 -11.38 0.32
N ALA A 329 -10.50 -10.80 1.08
CA ALA A 329 -10.51 -10.79 2.54
C ALA A 329 -9.90 -9.50 3.08
N GLN A 330 -10.57 -8.91 4.06
CA GLN A 330 -10.07 -7.89 4.99
C GLN A 330 -10.18 -8.48 6.39
N LEU A 331 -9.02 -8.72 6.99
CA LEU A 331 -8.91 -9.33 8.31
C LEU A 331 -8.09 -8.42 9.20
N SER A 332 -8.31 -8.51 10.51
CA SER A 332 -7.52 -7.73 11.46
C SER A 332 -7.31 -8.46 12.78
N SER A 333 -6.43 -7.87 13.59
CA SER A 333 -6.23 -8.25 14.97
C SER A 333 -6.46 -7.05 15.89
N SER A 334 -7.38 -7.23 16.82
CA SER A 334 -7.67 -6.24 17.86
C SER A 334 -6.90 -6.52 19.14
N GLN A 335 -5.89 -7.38 19.12
CA GLN A 335 -5.05 -7.69 20.29
C GLN A 335 -3.59 -7.37 20.01
N SER A 336 -2.89 -6.79 20.98
CA SER A 336 -1.43 -6.66 20.88
C SER A 336 -0.78 -8.05 20.90
N GLN A 337 0.23 -8.25 20.06
CA GLN A 337 0.89 -9.54 19.87
C GLN A 337 2.40 -9.40 20.03
N TRP A 338 2.93 -9.96 21.11
CA TRP A 338 4.33 -9.76 21.46
C TRP A 338 5.26 -10.80 20.84
N GLY A 339 6.30 -10.32 20.18
CA GLY A 339 7.26 -11.15 19.47
C GLY A 339 8.31 -11.79 20.39
N CYS A 340 9.09 -12.66 19.75
CA CYS A 340 10.31 -13.22 20.28
C CYS A 340 11.19 -13.69 19.13
N ILE A 341 12.43 -14.10 19.44
CA ILE A 341 13.38 -14.67 18.47
C ILE A 341 12.89 -15.95 17.77
N THR A 342 11.87 -16.61 18.31
CA THR A 342 11.23 -17.74 17.64
C THR A 342 10.04 -17.20 16.83
N PRO A 343 10.04 -17.40 15.50
CA PRO A 343 8.91 -17.00 14.67
C PRO A 343 7.60 -17.60 15.15
N LYS A 344 6.54 -16.80 15.13
CA LYS A 344 5.18 -17.26 15.43
C LYS A 344 4.17 -16.69 14.45
N LYS A 345 3.05 -17.40 14.32
CA LYS A 345 1.90 -16.96 13.53
C LYS A 345 1.30 -15.69 14.13
N VAL A 346 0.85 -14.81 13.25
CA VAL A 346 0.02 -13.65 13.60
C VAL A 346 -1.42 -14.10 13.81
N ASP A 347 -2.02 -13.72 14.92
CA ASP A 347 -3.43 -13.94 15.20
C ASP A 347 -4.25 -12.87 14.46
N LEU A 348 -5.17 -13.30 13.59
CA LEU A 348 -6.16 -12.45 12.94
C LEU A 348 -7.54 -12.82 13.49
N SER A 349 -7.92 -12.22 14.61
CA SER A 349 -9.16 -12.57 15.35
C SER A 349 -10.43 -12.00 14.73
N ASN A 350 -10.31 -11.09 13.77
CA ASN A 350 -11.43 -10.35 13.20
C ASN A 350 -11.54 -10.62 11.70
N ASN A 351 -12.76 -10.88 11.23
CA ASN A 351 -13.11 -10.85 9.82
C ASN A 351 -13.92 -9.58 9.56
N ASP A 352 -13.24 -8.53 9.08
CA ASP A 352 -13.86 -7.23 8.80
C ASP A 352 -14.66 -7.26 7.48
N GLY A 353 -14.32 -8.19 6.59
CA GLY A 353 -15.13 -8.58 5.45
C GLY A 353 -14.41 -9.60 4.57
N SER A 354 -15.10 -10.65 4.12
CA SER A 354 -14.53 -11.60 3.18
C SER A 354 -15.55 -12.22 2.23
N HIS A 355 -15.06 -12.69 1.09
CA HIS A 355 -15.79 -13.46 0.10
C HIS A 355 -14.87 -14.53 -0.49
N ARG A 356 -15.24 -15.81 -0.36
CA ARG A 356 -14.47 -16.97 -0.88
C ARG A 356 -13.02 -17.09 -0.37
N ILE A 357 -12.71 -16.37 0.70
CA ILE A 357 -11.49 -16.50 1.48
C ILE A 357 -11.94 -16.60 2.94
N LYS A 358 -11.54 -17.68 3.60
CA LYS A 358 -11.89 -17.99 4.99
C LYS A 358 -10.74 -17.63 5.90
N ASN A 359 -11.08 -17.17 7.11
CA ASN A 359 -10.12 -16.97 8.18
C ASN A 359 -10.44 -17.91 9.33
N ASN A 360 -9.47 -18.71 9.75
CA ASN A 360 -9.53 -19.55 10.94
C ASN A 360 -8.41 -19.13 11.90
N ASP A 361 -8.64 -18.02 12.60
CA ASP A 361 -7.72 -17.41 13.56
C ASP A 361 -6.30 -17.23 13.02
N GLY A 362 -6.17 -16.55 11.86
CA GLY A 362 -4.89 -16.30 11.21
C GLY A 362 -4.40 -17.40 10.27
N VAL A 363 -5.14 -18.50 10.13
CA VAL A 363 -4.98 -19.45 9.02
C VAL A 363 -5.99 -19.08 7.94
N ILE A 364 -5.49 -18.52 6.84
CA ILE A 364 -6.30 -17.96 5.76
C ILE A 364 -6.42 -19.02 4.65
N GLU A 365 -7.62 -19.51 4.40
CA GLU A 365 -7.88 -20.56 3.41
C GLU A 365 -8.58 -19.98 2.18
N PHE A 366 -8.07 -20.28 0.99
CA PHE A 366 -8.60 -19.80 -0.28
C PHE A 366 -9.53 -20.86 -0.88
N GLU A 367 -10.76 -20.48 -1.25
CA GLU A 367 -11.71 -21.43 -1.84
C GLU A 367 -11.50 -21.62 -3.34
N GLU A 368 -10.77 -20.70 -4.00
CA GLU A 368 -10.60 -20.67 -5.45
C GLU A 368 -9.15 -20.49 -5.86
N SER A 369 -8.72 -21.27 -6.86
CA SER A 369 -7.43 -21.08 -7.51
C SER A 369 -7.38 -19.76 -8.27
N GLY A 370 -6.21 -19.15 -8.33
CA GLY A 370 -5.97 -17.93 -9.07
C GLY A 370 -4.69 -17.22 -8.63
N THR A 371 -4.42 -16.06 -9.24
CA THR A 371 -3.37 -15.15 -8.77
C THR A 371 -3.97 -14.17 -7.78
N TYR A 372 -3.33 -14.01 -6.62
CA TYR A 372 -3.79 -13.10 -5.56
C TYR A 372 -2.74 -12.04 -5.27
N PHE A 373 -3.20 -10.82 -5.05
CA PHE A 373 -2.44 -9.81 -4.33
C PHE A 373 -2.76 -9.94 -2.85
N MET A 374 -1.74 -9.91 -2.00
CA MET A 374 -1.85 -10.03 -0.56
C MET A 374 -0.92 -9.03 0.11
N MET A 375 -1.41 -8.39 1.17
CA MET A 375 -0.64 -7.39 1.93
C MET A 375 -0.99 -7.48 3.40
N GLY A 376 0.03 -7.59 4.24
CA GLY A 376 -0.09 -7.49 5.70
C GLY A 376 0.54 -6.20 6.19
N ALA A 377 -0.18 -5.43 7.00
CA ALA A 377 0.28 -4.20 7.63
C ALA A 377 0.14 -4.31 9.15
N GLY A 378 1.27 -4.46 9.83
CA GLY A 378 1.35 -4.56 11.29
C GLY A 378 1.72 -3.23 11.92
N GLN A 379 0.91 -2.75 12.87
CA GLN A 379 1.31 -1.64 13.72
C GLN A 379 2.33 -2.16 14.74
N ILE A 380 3.61 -1.82 14.57
CA ILE A 380 4.69 -2.26 15.44
C ILE A 380 5.02 -1.21 16.49
N GLY A 381 5.48 -1.67 17.65
CA GLY A 381 5.93 -0.82 18.74
C GLY A 381 6.46 -1.63 19.92
N SER A 382 6.61 -0.97 21.06
CA SER A 382 7.06 -1.61 22.31
C SER A 382 6.00 -1.60 23.41
N TYR A 383 6.01 -2.62 24.27
CA TYR A 383 5.02 -2.78 25.35
C TYR A 383 5.05 -1.63 26.37
N ASP A 384 6.23 -1.11 26.68
CA ASP A 384 6.47 -0.08 27.69
C ASP A 384 6.90 1.27 27.09
N GLY A 385 6.88 1.39 25.76
CA GLY A 385 7.39 2.56 25.05
C GLY A 385 8.91 2.72 25.12
N LYS A 386 9.66 1.66 25.51
CA LYS A 386 11.13 1.69 25.73
C LYS A 386 11.88 0.55 25.02
N GLY A 387 11.18 -0.22 24.21
CA GLY A 387 11.77 -1.33 23.48
C GLY A 387 12.47 -0.83 22.22
N ILE A 388 13.73 -1.23 22.06
CA ILE A 388 14.52 -0.97 20.86
C ILE A 388 14.92 -2.31 20.24
N GLY A 389 14.75 -2.43 18.93
CA GLY A 389 15.11 -3.64 18.17
C GLY A 389 14.28 -3.78 16.90
N ASP A 390 14.45 -4.91 16.24
CA ASP A 390 13.87 -5.19 14.93
C ASP A 390 12.62 -6.08 15.06
N VAL A 391 11.60 -5.74 14.28
CA VAL A 391 10.40 -6.56 14.06
C VAL A 391 10.40 -7.04 12.62
N HIS A 392 10.15 -8.32 12.43
CA HIS A 392 10.21 -9.02 11.15
C HIS A 392 8.82 -9.53 10.79
N LEU A 393 8.40 -9.41 9.52
CA LEU A 393 7.08 -9.85 9.06
C LEU A 393 7.17 -10.46 7.65
N TRP A 394 6.64 -11.66 7.49
CA TRP A 394 6.56 -12.37 6.20
C TRP A 394 5.32 -13.26 6.10
N MET A 395 5.15 -13.91 4.95
CA MET A 395 4.03 -14.80 4.66
C MET A 395 4.50 -16.24 4.47
N ARG A 396 3.65 -17.20 4.85
CA ARG A 396 3.86 -18.64 4.72
C ARG A 396 2.67 -19.26 4.01
N LEU A 397 2.94 -20.05 2.98
CA LEU A 397 1.93 -20.79 2.22
C LEU A 397 2.12 -22.29 2.47
N ASN A 398 1.09 -22.97 2.94
CA ASN A 398 1.08 -24.41 3.21
C ASN A 398 2.26 -24.88 4.06
N GLY A 399 2.58 -24.13 5.12
CA GLY A 399 3.69 -24.46 6.03
C GLY A 399 5.08 -24.06 5.52
N LYS A 400 5.20 -23.46 4.32
CA LYS A 400 6.47 -23.03 3.72
C LYS A 400 6.53 -21.52 3.56
N ASP A 401 7.60 -20.90 4.05
CA ASP A 401 7.79 -19.45 3.89
C ASP A 401 7.82 -19.06 2.40
N ILE A 402 7.08 -18.01 2.05
CA ILE A 402 7.13 -17.42 0.73
C ILE A 402 8.47 -16.69 0.60
N LYS A 403 9.19 -16.96 -0.49
CA LYS A 403 10.48 -16.32 -0.74
C LYS A 403 10.27 -14.83 -0.97
N ASP A 404 11.23 -14.05 -0.49
CA ASP A 404 11.30 -12.61 -0.78
C ASP A 404 10.02 -11.84 -0.37
N SER A 405 9.32 -12.31 0.67
CA SER A 405 8.18 -11.62 1.29
C SER A 405 8.52 -11.05 2.68
N ASN A 406 9.76 -11.19 3.14
CA ASN A 406 10.16 -10.75 4.48
C ASN A 406 10.47 -9.25 4.48
N THR A 407 10.15 -8.60 5.58
CA THR A 407 10.35 -7.17 5.79
C THR A 407 10.74 -6.93 7.23
N VAL A 408 11.62 -5.96 7.47
CA VAL A 408 12.16 -5.68 8.80
C VAL A 408 12.09 -4.20 9.09
N GLN A 409 11.67 -3.85 10.28
CA GLN A 409 11.70 -2.46 10.72
C GLN A 409 12.16 -2.35 12.16
N THR A 410 13.06 -1.40 12.38
CA THR A 410 13.56 -1.06 13.71
C THR A 410 12.53 -0.20 14.42
N VAL A 411 12.19 -0.59 15.64
CA VAL A 411 11.45 0.19 16.61
C VAL A 411 12.46 0.89 17.52
N ASP A 412 12.31 2.20 17.73
CA ASP A 412 13.13 3.00 18.65
C ASP A 412 12.24 3.98 19.42
N ASP A 413 11.52 3.44 20.41
CA ASP A 413 10.54 4.12 21.27
C ASP A 413 9.39 4.80 20.48
N ASP A 414 9.11 4.31 19.27
CA ASP A 414 8.08 4.79 18.35
C ASP A 414 7.01 3.73 18.04
N THR A 415 5.88 4.18 17.51
CA THR A 415 4.89 3.32 16.86
C THR A 415 4.86 3.63 15.36
N THR A 416 4.88 2.59 14.54
CA THR A 416 4.93 2.70 13.08
C THR A 416 4.28 1.48 12.43
N VAL A 417 4.17 1.48 11.10
CA VAL A 417 3.56 0.39 10.34
C VAL A 417 4.65 -0.37 9.57
N LEU A 418 4.75 -1.67 9.78
CA LEU A 418 5.55 -2.61 9.00
C LEU A 418 4.65 -3.32 8.00
N VAL A 419 5.02 -3.32 6.72
CA VAL A 419 4.24 -3.96 5.66
C VAL A 419 5.05 -5.03 4.96
N CYS A 420 4.40 -6.16 4.68
CA CYS A 420 4.85 -7.13 3.70
C CYS A 420 3.77 -7.36 2.63
N GLN A 421 4.19 -7.67 1.41
CA GLN A 421 3.29 -7.87 0.27
C GLN A 421 3.79 -8.95 -0.67
N VAL A 422 2.84 -9.65 -1.31
CA VAL A 422 3.10 -10.72 -2.27
C VAL A 422 2.03 -10.73 -3.36
N VAL A 423 2.46 -10.95 -4.59
CA VAL A 423 1.61 -11.46 -5.68
C VAL A 423 2.07 -12.88 -6.02
N THR A 424 1.17 -13.85 -5.90
CA THR A 424 1.47 -15.25 -6.21
C THR A 424 0.22 -16.02 -6.65
N LYS A 425 0.44 -17.14 -7.33
CA LYS A 425 -0.57 -18.15 -7.58
C LYS A 425 -0.91 -18.87 -6.29
N ILE A 426 -2.20 -19.16 -6.13
CA ILE A 426 -2.81 -19.87 -5.03
C ILE A 426 -3.70 -20.94 -5.64
N GLU A 427 -3.68 -22.14 -5.06
CA GLU A 427 -4.61 -23.21 -5.39
C GLU A 427 -5.78 -23.27 -4.39
N ALA A 428 -6.95 -23.73 -4.85
CA ALA A 428 -8.08 -23.95 -3.96
C ALA A 428 -7.71 -24.90 -2.82
N GLY A 429 -7.99 -24.49 -1.58
CA GLY A 429 -7.63 -25.20 -0.35
C GLY A 429 -6.26 -24.84 0.22
N ASP A 430 -5.45 -24.02 -0.47
CA ASP A 430 -4.19 -23.50 0.07
C ASP A 430 -4.44 -22.65 1.31
N LYS A 431 -3.45 -22.68 2.22
CA LYS A 431 -3.49 -22.00 3.51
C LYS A 431 -2.33 -21.04 3.66
N LEU A 432 -2.65 -19.76 3.85
CA LEU A 432 -1.71 -18.70 4.12
C LEU A 432 -1.70 -18.35 5.61
N GLU A 433 -0.51 -18.07 6.13
CA GLU A 433 -0.28 -17.55 7.47
C GLU A 433 0.65 -16.34 7.36
N LEU A 434 0.42 -15.31 8.18
CA LEU A 434 1.44 -14.29 8.42
C LEU A 434 2.29 -14.74 9.60
N ILE A 435 3.59 -14.55 9.50
CA ILE A 435 4.56 -14.96 10.50
C ILE A 435 5.39 -13.74 10.89
N PHE A 436 5.70 -13.63 12.19
CA PHE A 436 6.56 -12.57 12.69
C PHE A 436 7.51 -13.06 13.78
N SER A 437 8.61 -12.33 13.94
CA SER A 437 9.64 -12.52 14.97
C SER A 437 10.23 -11.16 15.37
N THR A 438 11.04 -11.17 16.42
CA THR A 438 11.82 -10.01 16.86
C THR A 438 13.25 -10.43 17.20
N ASP A 439 14.21 -9.53 17.06
CA ASP A 439 15.61 -9.77 17.47
C ASP A 439 15.80 -9.76 18.99
N VAL A 440 14.87 -9.16 19.73
CA VAL A 440 14.86 -9.14 21.19
C VAL A 440 14.20 -10.38 21.79
N ALA A 441 14.76 -10.86 22.91
CA ALA A 441 14.17 -11.93 23.68
C ALA A 441 12.88 -11.48 24.40
N LYS A 442 11.80 -12.25 24.20
CA LYS A 442 10.49 -12.24 24.88
C LYS A 442 9.91 -10.86 25.24
N GLY A 443 8.89 -10.44 24.49
CA GLY A 443 7.78 -9.66 25.05
C GLY A 443 7.92 -8.14 25.05
N LYS A 444 9.04 -7.60 24.55
CA LYS A 444 9.28 -6.14 24.54
C LYS A 444 8.76 -5.46 23.27
N LEU A 445 8.91 -6.13 22.14
CA LEU A 445 8.50 -5.63 20.82
C LEU A 445 7.42 -6.54 20.24
N GLY A 446 6.63 -5.99 19.32
CA GLY A 446 5.67 -6.75 18.56
C GLY A 446 4.62 -5.85 17.93
N PHE A 447 3.47 -6.44 17.61
CA PHE A 447 2.35 -5.70 17.10
C PHE A 447 1.53 -5.10 18.25
N VAL A 448 1.23 -3.81 18.18
CA VAL A 448 0.58 -3.05 19.25
C VAL A 448 -0.78 -2.58 18.79
N THR A 449 -1.77 -2.66 19.68
CA THR A 449 -3.04 -1.93 19.52
C THR A 449 -2.99 -0.64 20.30
N SER A 450 -3.76 0.34 19.86
CA SER A 450 -3.92 1.61 20.56
C SER A 450 -5.35 2.12 20.43
N GLN A 451 -5.81 2.90 21.42
CA GLN A 451 -7.09 3.60 21.36
C GLN A 451 -6.91 5.02 21.91
N PRO A 452 -6.48 5.98 21.07
CA PRO A 452 -6.21 7.34 21.53
C PRO A 452 -7.50 8.08 21.88
N GLY A 453 -7.75 8.28 23.17
CA GLY A 453 -8.92 9.03 23.64
C GLY A 453 -10.23 8.37 23.22
N SER A 454 -11.10 9.12 22.54
CA SER A 454 -12.40 8.64 22.03
C SER A 454 -12.35 8.15 20.59
N LYS A 455 -11.17 7.96 20.00
CA LYS A 455 -11.01 7.51 18.60
C LYS A 455 -11.26 6.02 18.47
N GLU A 456 -11.55 5.59 17.24
CA GLU A 456 -11.65 4.17 16.91
C GLU A 456 -10.33 3.46 17.20
N LYS A 457 -10.43 2.23 17.71
CA LYS A 457 -9.28 1.41 18.04
C LYS A 457 -8.43 1.16 16.80
N VAL A 458 -7.12 1.32 16.97
CA VAL A 458 -6.12 0.97 15.97
C VAL A 458 -5.77 -0.51 16.15
N PRO A 459 -5.96 -1.34 15.11
CA PRO A 459 -5.64 -2.76 15.16
C PRO A 459 -4.12 -2.95 15.15
N SER A 460 -3.66 -4.07 15.70
CA SER A 460 -2.24 -4.42 15.69
C SER A 460 -1.81 -4.98 14.34
N MET A 461 -2.76 -5.54 13.59
CA MET A 461 -2.54 -6.10 12.27
C MET A 461 -3.77 -5.86 11.40
N VAL A 462 -3.53 -5.49 10.15
CA VAL A 462 -4.50 -5.52 9.05
C VAL A 462 -3.95 -6.41 7.95
N PHE A 463 -4.78 -7.29 7.41
CA PHE A 463 -4.46 -8.11 6.24
C PHE A 463 -5.52 -7.89 5.18
N SER A 464 -5.07 -7.67 3.94
CA SER A 464 -5.93 -7.57 2.78
C SER A 464 -5.46 -8.55 1.71
N ALA A 465 -6.40 -9.28 1.11
CA ALA A 465 -6.15 -10.13 -0.05
C ALA A 465 -7.30 -10.03 -1.03
N PHE A 466 -6.99 -10.12 -2.32
CA PHE A 466 -8.00 -10.24 -3.37
C PHE A 466 -7.45 -10.91 -4.61
N LYS A 467 -8.31 -11.63 -5.34
CA LYS A 467 -7.97 -12.29 -6.60
C LYS A 467 -7.76 -11.23 -7.69
N SER A 468 -6.64 -11.32 -8.38
CA SER A 468 -6.31 -10.46 -9.52
C SER A 468 -7.22 -10.81 -10.71
N SER A 469 -8.22 -9.97 -10.91
CA SER A 469 -9.22 -10.05 -11.98
C SER A 469 -9.89 -8.67 -12.12
N TYR A 470 -10.52 -8.40 -13.26
CA TYR A 470 -11.33 -7.19 -13.40
C TYR A 470 -12.60 -7.42 -14.20
N THR A 471 -13.59 -6.55 -14.00
CA THR A 471 -14.86 -6.60 -14.73
C THR A 471 -14.75 -5.80 -16.02
N LYS A 472 -14.92 -6.45 -17.17
CA LYS A 472 -15.04 -5.79 -18.46
C LYS A 472 -16.50 -5.43 -18.71
N THR A 473 -16.81 -4.13 -18.61
CA THR A 473 -18.11 -3.60 -19.01
C THR A 473 -18.18 -3.44 -20.53
N SER A 474 -19.12 -4.14 -21.15
CA SER A 474 -19.45 -3.98 -22.58
C SER A 474 -20.23 -2.67 -22.81
N LYS A 475 -19.52 -1.53 -22.92
CA LYS A 475 -20.18 -0.31 -23.37
C LYS A 475 -20.38 -0.34 -24.88
N HIS A 476 -21.57 -0.76 -25.32
CA HIS A 476 -22.15 -0.15 -26.52
C HIS A 476 -22.40 1.33 -26.21
N TYR A 477 -21.40 2.17 -26.43
CA TYR A 477 -21.65 3.61 -26.56
C TYR A 477 -22.58 3.75 -27.76
N ASN A 478 -23.88 3.96 -27.48
CA ASN A 478 -24.76 4.56 -28.45
C ASN A 478 -24.14 5.91 -28.78
N LYS A 479 -23.45 5.98 -29.92
CA LYS A 479 -23.23 7.23 -30.64
C LYS A 479 -24.59 7.92 -30.64
N TYR A 480 -24.74 8.96 -29.84
CA TYR A 480 -25.84 9.89 -30.07
C TYR A 480 -25.65 10.36 -31.50
N ASN A 481 -26.65 10.08 -32.34
CA ASN A 481 -26.73 10.65 -33.67
C ASN A 481 -26.65 12.17 -33.49
N GLU A 482 -25.59 12.75 -34.02
CA GLU A 482 -25.61 14.13 -34.46
C GLU A 482 -26.63 14.19 -35.61
N ASP A 483 -27.83 14.66 -35.28
CA ASP A 483 -28.76 15.30 -36.23
C ASP A 483 -29.08 16.70 -35.70
#